data_AF-A0A1W9GJM2-F1
#
_entry.id   AF-A0A1W9GJM2-F1
#
_cell.length_a   1.000
_cell.length_b   1.000
_cell.length_c   1.000
_cell.angle_alpha   90.00
_cell.angle_beta   90.00
_cell.angle_gamma   90.00
#
_symmetry.space_group_name_H-M   'P 1'
#
loop_
_entity.id
_entity.type
_entity.pdbx_description
1 polymer ?
#
loop_
_entity_poly.entity_id
_entity_poly.type
_entity_poly.pdbx_seq_one_letter_code
_entity_poly.pdbx_strand_id
1 'polypeptide(L)'
;EKVFGLPPQKQVADYAKFDLKAPALNFSLVSSTGEVSSVDHLGIEVETVEEIAEWKARLQRGGILERVEENIACCFARQDKLWFTDPDGNAWEIFTVHEQLEVSGRLSQTGCCVPKKAGSPEPATCGA
;
A
#
# COMPACT_ATOMS: atom_id res chain seq x y z
N GLU A 1 -14.45 -0.64 2.90
CA GLU A 1 -14.91 -1.93 3.45
C GLU A 1 -14.14 -3.13 2.91
N LYS A 2 -14.10 -3.39 1.60
CA LYS A 2 -13.36 -4.54 1.01
C LYS A 2 -11.91 -4.65 1.50
N VAL A 3 -11.19 -3.52 1.49
CA VAL A 3 -9.79 -3.42 1.92
C VAL A 3 -9.63 -3.70 3.42
N PHE A 4 -10.44 -3.08 4.27
CA PHE A 4 -10.29 -3.14 5.73
C PHE A 4 -11.07 -4.28 6.41
N GLY A 5 -11.95 -4.98 5.68
CA GLY A 5 -12.81 -6.03 6.20
C GLY A 5 -13.86 -5.56 7.22
N LEU A 6 -14.06 -4.24 7.35
CA LEU A 6 -14.92 -3.61 8.36
C LEU A 6 -15.69 -2.45 7.73
N PRO A 7 -16.92 -2.15 8.22
CA PRO A 7 -17.66 -0.94 7.84
C PRO A 7 -16.98 0.31 8.43
N PRO A 8 -17.27 1.52 7.91
CA PRO A 8 -16.79 2.76 8.52
C PRO A 8 -17.34 2.92 9.94
N GLN A 9 -16.50 3.41 10.86
CA GLN A 9 -16.89 3.79 12.23
C GLN A 9 -17.94 4.91 12.21
N LYS A 10 -17.84 5.83 11.25
CA LYS A 10 -18.81 6.91 11.05
C LYS A 10 -18.99 7.15 9.57
N GLN A 11 -20.24 7.29 9.13
CA GLN A 11 -20.58 7.64 7.76
C GLN A 11 -21.77 8.62 7.75
N VAL A 12 -21.63 9.68 6.97
CA VAL A 12 -22.69 10.64 6.63
C VAL A 12 -22.61 10.95 5.13
N ALA A 13 -23.44 11.86 4.61
CA ALA A 13 -23.63 12.07 3.18
C ALA A 13 -22.35 12.18 2.35
N ASP A 14 -21.38 12.97 2.81
CA ASP A 14 -20.14 13.30 2.12
C ASP A 14 -18.90 12.90 2.92
N TYR A 15 -19.03 12.08 3.97
CA TYR A 15 -17.93 11.73 4.85
C TYR A 15 -17.99 10.28 5.33
N ALA A 16 -16.83 9.62 5.35
CA ALA A 16 -16.66 8.31 5.97
C ALA A 16 -15.36 8.27 6.79
N LYS A 17 -15.39 7.56 7.93
CA LYS A 17 -14.22 7.34 8.78
C LYS A 17 -14.03 5.88 9.08
N PHE A 18 -12.80 5.41 8.91
CA PHE A 18 -12.31 4.12 9.38
C PHE A 18 -11.34 4.34 10.54
N ASP A 19 -11.47 3.53 11.59
CA ASP A 19 -10.61 3.54 12.76
C ASP A 19 -10.18 2.11 13.06
N LEU A 20 -9.09 1.69 12.45
CA LEU A 20 -8.54 0.34 12.59
C LEU A 20 -7.70 0.27 13.86
N LYS A 21 -7.76 -0.87 14.56
CA LYS A 21 -6.94 -1.12 15.75
C LYS A 21 -5.64 -1.84 15.44
N ALA A 22 -5.67 -2.78 14.50
CA ALA A 22 -4.51 -3.55 14.06
C ALA A 22 -4.61 -3.75 12.53
N PRO A 23 -3.72 -3.14 11.73
CA PRO A 23 -2.80 -2.07 12.11
C PRO A 23 -3.55 -0.82 12.57
N ALA A 24 -2.95 -0.01 13.43
CA ALA A 24 -3.56 1.23 13.91
C ALA A 24 -3.62 2.25 12.76
N LEU A 25 -4.83 2.58 12.30
CA LEU A 25 -5.03 3.53 11.21
C LEU A 25 -6.30 4.35 11.45
N ASN A 26 -6.13 5.68 11.45
CA ASN A 26 -7.26 6.60 11.40
C ASN A 26 -7.37 7.19 9.99
N PHE A 27 -8.39 6.76 9.25
CA PHE A 27 -8.55 7.15 7.85
C PHE A 27 -9.92 7.81 7.64
N SER A 28 -9.91 9.07 7.23
CA SER A 28 -11.13 9.86 6.98
C SER A 28 -11.18 10.24 5.50
N LEU A 29 -12.33 10.02 4.89
CA LEU A 29 -12.65 10.32 3.52
C LEU A 29 -13.72 11.41 3.48
N VAL A 30 -13.53 12.39 2.61
CA VAL A 30 -14.53 13.42 2.31
C VAL A 30 -14.80 13.36 0.81
N SER A 31 -16.06 13.24 0.43
CA SER A 31 -16.48 13.35 -0.96
C SER A 31 -16.21 14.76 -1.46
N SER A 32 -15.49 14.88 -2.57
CA SER A 32 -15.28 16.17 -3.22
C SER A 32 -15.20 16.00 -4.73
N THR A 33 -15.30 17.11 -5.46
CA THR A 33 -15.17 17.14 -6.92
C THR A 33 -13.85 17.80 -7.29
N GLY A 34 -12.94 17.08 -7.96
CA GLY A 34 -11.63 17.58 -8.37
C GLY A 34 -10.48 16.68 -7.88
N GLU A 35 -9.25 16.96 -8.32
CA GLU A 35 -8.05 16.33 -7.76
C GLU A 35 -7.80 16.86 -6.34
N VAL A 36 -7.80 15.95 -5.36
CA VAL A 36 -7.72 16.32 -3.93
C VAL A 36 -6.30 16.21 -3.37
N SER A 37 -5.43 15.38 -3.97
CA SER A 37 -4.03 15.26 -3.54
C SER A 37 -3.12 14.71 -4.64
N SER A 38 -1.83 15.06 -4.59
CA SER A 38 -0.77 14.56 -5.47
C SER A 38 0.23 13.70 -4.69
N VAL A 39 -0.25 12.67 -3.99
CA VAL A 39 0.63 11.66 -3.38
C VAL A 39 0.95 10.59 -4.42
N ASP A 40 2.18 10.06 -4.41
CA ASP A 40 2.56 8.97 -5.32
C ASP A 40 1.83 7.67 -4.95
N HIS A 41 1.80 7.33 -3.66
CA HIS A 41 1.02 6.21 -3.10
C HIS A 41 0.85 6.34 -1.58
N LEU A 42 0.01 5.47 -1.01
CA LEU A 42 -0.23 5.33 0.42
C LEU A 42 0.21 3.95 0.89
N GLY A 43 0.66 3.84 2.14
CA GLY A 43 1.19 2.58 2.69
C GLY A 43 0.58 2.22 4.04
N ILE A 44 0.34 0.92 4.25
CA ILE A 44 -0.02 0.36 5.56
C ILE A 44 0.98 -0.77 5.87
N GLU A 45 1.75 -0.59 6.92
CA GLU A 45 2.66 -1.62 7.43
C GLU A 45 1.89 -2.59 8.34
N VAL A 46 2.18 -3.89 8.21
CA VAL A 46 1.71 -4.96 9.09
C VAL A 46 2.90 -5.67 9.72
N GLU A 47 2.71 -6.17 10.94
CA GLU A 47 3.82 -6.58 11.80
C GLU A 47 4.41 -7.93 11.40
N THR A 48 3.58 -8.81 10.79
CA THR A 48 3.96 -10.21 10.57
C THR A 48 3.65 -10.71 9.16
N VAL A 49 4.32 -11.80 8.80
CA VAL A 49 4.09 -12.53 7.55
C VAL A 49 2.71 -13.19 7.51
N GLU A 50 2.18 -13.57 8.68
CA GLU A 50 0.81 -14.08 8.82
C GLU A 50 -0.21 -12.98 8.52
N GLU A 51 -0.02 -11.77 9.05
CA GLU A 51 -0.90 -10.64 8.80
C GLU A 51 -0.94 -10.28 7.31
N ILE A 52 0.22 -10.15 6.65
CA ILE A 52 0.22 -9.83 5.22
C ILE A 52 -0.43 -10.94 4.38
N ALA A 53 -0.32 -12.21 4.79
CA ALA A 53 -1.03 -13.31 4.14
C ALA A 53 -2.57 -13.21 4.28
N GLU A 54 -3.07 -12.79 5.45
CA GLU A 54 -4.50 -12.52 5.66
C GLU A 54 -5.00 -11.36 4.79
N TRP A 55 -4.21 -10.28 4.71
CA TRP A 55 -4.48 -9.15 3.83
C TRP A 55 -4.51 -9.58 2.36
N LYS A 56 -3.55 -10.39 1.91
CA LYS A 56 -3.51 -10.95 0.54
C LYS A 56 -4.79 -11.70 0.23
N ALA A 57 -5.18 -12.63 1.10
CA ALA A 57 -6.39 -13.42 0.92
C ALA A 57 -7.66 -12.53 0.90
N ARG A 58 -7.71 -11.49 1.73
CA ARG A 58 -8.83 -10.53 1.74
C ARG A 58 -8.91 -9.72 0.44
N LEU A 59 -7.79 -9.15 -0.02
CA LEU A 59 -7.75 -8.36 -1.25
C LEU A 59 -8.09 -9.22 -2.48
N GLN A 60 -7.63 -10.48 -2.52
CA GLN A 60 -8.00 -11.46 -3.55
C GLN A 60 -9.50 -11.75 -3.56
N ARG A 61 -10.08 -12.07 -2.40
CA ARG A 61 -11.54 -12.29 -2.28
C ARG A 61 -12.35 -11.06 -2.67
N GLY A 62 -11.81 -9.86 -2.41
CA GLY A 62 -12.42 -8.60 -2.82
C GLY A 62 -12.32 -8.28 -4.31
N GLY A 63 -11.49 -9.03 -5.06
CA GLY A 63 -11.22 -8.81 -6.48
C GLY A 63 -10.45 -7.52 -6.75
N ILE A 64 -9.65 -7.05 -5.78
CA ILE A 64 -8.95 -5.74 -5.84
C ILE A 64 -7.44 -5.87 -5.69
N LEU A 65 -6.89 -7.07 -5.50
CA LEU A 65 -5.44 -7.27 -5.49
C LEU A 65 -4.91 -7.15 -6.93
N GLU A 66 -4.01 -6.20 -7.15
CA GLU A 66 -3.46 -5.91 -8.48
C GLU A 66 -2.07 -6.49 -8.68
N ARG A 67 -1.23 -6.41 -7.65
CA ARG A 67 0.16 -6.88 -7.72
C ARG A 67 0.66 -7.38 -6.36
N VAL A 68 1.49 -8.40 -6.41
CA VAL A 68 2.17 -9.00 -5.26
C VAL A 68 3.67 -8.95 -5.52
N GLU A 69 4.43 -8.49 -4.55
CA GLU A 69 5.88 -8.43 -4.57
C GLU A 69 6.37 -9.16 -3.31
N GLU A 70 7.06 -10.28 -3.47
CA GLU A 70 7.53 -11.11 -2.36
C GLU A 70 9.05 -11.07 -2.26
N ASN A 71 9.56 -10.87 -1.05
CA ASN A 71 10.97 -10.85 -0.70
C ASN A 71 11.80 -9.86 -1.54
N ILE A 72 11.23 -8.68 -1.83
CA ILE A 72 11.88 -7.66 -2.65
C ILE A 72 12.74 -6.75 -1.78
N ALA A 73 13.99 -6.53 -2.21
CA ALA A 73 14.86 -5.50 -1.65
C ALA A 73 14.48 -4.13 -2.24
N CYS A 74 13.80 -3.30 -1.46
CA CYS A 74 13.31 -1.99 -1.86
C CYS A 74 13.52 -0.96 -0.75
N CYS A 75 13.96 0.25 -1.12
CA CYS A 75 14.05 1.39 -0.19
C CYS A 75 14.82 1.07 1.11
N PHE A 76 15.93 0.33 0.97
CA PHE A 76 16.81 -0.11 2.05
C PHE A 76 16.19 -1.10 3.03
N ALA A 77 15.21 -1.88 2.60
CA ALA A 77 14.64 -2.98 3.37
C ALA A 77 14.28 -4.16 2.46
N ARG A 78 14.24 -5.38 3.02
CA ARG A 78 13.64 -6.54 2.36
C ARG A 78 12.20 -6.69 2.82
N GLN A 79 11.25 -6.71 1.88
CA GLN A 79 9.83 -6.56 2.19
C GLN A 79 8.95 -7.47 1.31
N ASP A 80 7.76 -7.81 1.83
CA ASP A 80 6.64 -8.26 1.00
C ASP A 80 5.65 -7.11 0.85
N LYS A 81 5.04 -6.97 -0.33
CA LYS A 81 4.08 -5.92 -0.66
C LYS A 81 2.88 -6.45 -1.43
N LEU A 82 1.72 -5.89 -1.13
CA LEU A 82 0.46 -6.10 -1.82
C LEU A 82 -0.04 -4.76 -2.32
N TRP A 83 -0.28 -4.66 -3.62
CA TRP A 83 -0.69 -3.42 -4.27
C TRP A 83 -2.14 -3.48 -4.73
N PHE A 84 -2.86 -2.38 -4.56
CA PHE A 84 -4.19 -2.14 -5.11
C PHE A 84 -4.41 -0.64 -5.37
N THR A 85 -5.41 -0.31 -6.18
CA THR A 85 -5.81 1.07 -6.47
C THR A 85 -7.18 1.36 -5.87
N ASP A 86 -7.34 2.52 -5.23
CA ASP A 86 -8.63 2.96 -4.70
C ASP A 86 -9.52 3.60 -5.79
N PRO A 87 -10.81 3.87 -5.52
CA PRO A 87 -11.71 4.44 -6.52
C PRO A 87 -11.31 5.83 -7.05
N ASP A 88 -10.49 6.57 -6.32
CA ASP A 88 -10.00 7.90 -6.71
C ASP A 88 -8.69 7.81 -7.51
N GLY A 89 -8.17 6.60 -7.72
CA GLY A 89 -6.96 6.33 -8.50
C GLY A 89 -5.67 6.36 -7.68
N ASN A 90 -5.74 6.45 -6.34
CA ASN A 90 -4.54 6.40 -5.53
C ASN A 90 -4.03 4.96 -5.44
N ALA A 91 -2.71 4.78 -5.62
CA ALA A 91 -2.06 3.51 -5.37
C ALA A 91 -1.87 3.29 -3.87
N TRP A 92 -2.08 2.05 -3.42
CA TRP A 92 -1.89 1.63 -2.05
C TRP A 92 -0.98 0.41 -1.98
N GLU A 93 -0.08 0.38 -1.00
CA GLU A 93 0.69 -0.81 -0.59
C GLU A 93 0.31 -1.27 0.82
N ILE A 94 0.09 -2.56 1.00
CA ILE A 94 0.16 -3.23 2.31
C ILE A 94 1.48 -3.98 2.35
N PHE A 95 2.32 -3.74 3.35
CA PHE A 95 3.66 -4.32 3.37
C PHE A 95 4.10 -4.81 4.75
N THR A 96 5.04 -5.75 4.76
CA THR A 96 5.75 -6.16 5.98
C THR A 96 7.25 -6.11 5.72
N VAL A 97 8.03 -5.74 6.74
CA VAL A 97 9.49 -5.61 6.65
C VAL A 97 10.16 -6.83 7.27
N HIS A 98 10.94 -7.56 6.49
CA HIS A 98 11.72 -8.71 6.95
C HIS A 98 13.03 -8.29 7.60
N GLU A 99 13.74 -7.34 6.98
CA GLU A 99 14.98 -6.79 7.51
C GLU A 99 15.28 -5.40 6.92
N GLN A 100 16.06 -4.61 7.65
CA GLN A 100 16.66 -3.39 7.13
C GLN A 100 17.97 -3.75 6.42
N LEU A 101 18.17 -3.20 5.23
CA LEU A 101 19.36 -3.35 4.42
C LEU A 101 20.26 -2.12 4.57
N GLU A 102 21.56 -2.27 4.28
CA GLU A 102 22.49 -1.15 4.35
C GLU A 102 22.15 -0.07 3.31
N VAL A 103 22.22 1.19 3.74
CA VAL A 103 21.97 2.34 2.87
C VAL A 103 23.22 2.61 2.04
N SER A 104 23.21 2.24 0.75
CA SER A 104 24.18 2.73 -0.23
C SER A 104 23.49 3.57 -1.30
N GLY A 105 23.92 4.83 -1.47
CA GLY A 105 23.38 5.75 -2.49
C GLY A 105 22.10 6.50 -2.10
N ARG A 106 21.49 7.21 -3.07
CA ARG A 106 20.27 8.02 -2.87
C ARG A 106 19.03 7.27 -3.40
N LEU A 107 17.90 7.37 -2.69
CA LEU A 107 16.60 6.80 -3.12
C LEU A 107 16.18 7.25 -4.54
N SER A 108 16.51 8.47 -4.95
CA SER A 108 16.21 8.99 -6.28
C SER A 108 16.88 8.20 -7.41
N GLN A 109 17.88 7.36 -7.10
CA GLN A 109 18.58 6.51 -8.06
C GLN A 109 18.02 5.09 -8.13
N THR A 110 17.16 4.69 -7.18
CA THR A 110 16.64 3.31 -7.11
C THR A 110 15.25 3.18 -7.73
N GLY A 111 14.45 4.26 -7.77
CA GLY A 111 13.12 4.27 -8.42
C GLY A 111 12.11 3.27 -7.84
N CYS A 112 12.44 2.65 -6.71
CA CYS A 112 11.72 1.47 -6.20
C CYS A 112 10.44 1.81 -5.43
N CYS A 113 10.39 3.00 -4.82
CA CYS A 113 9.23 3.48 -4.05
C CYS A 113 8.17 4.20 -4.94
N VAL A 114 8.13 3.95 -6.26
CA VAL A 114 7.15 4.55 -7.17
C VAL A 114 6.31 3.44 -7.80
N PRO A 115 4.97 3.48 -7.70
CA PRO A 115 4.11 2.51 -8.38
C PRO A 115 4.40 2.47 -9.88
N LYS A 116 4.50 1.27 -10.45
CA LYS A 116 4.70 1.11 -11.89
C LYS A 116 3.46 1.63 -12.64
N LYS A 117 3.58 2.77 -13.33
CA LYS A 117 2.57 3.21 -14.31
C LYS A 117 2.58 2.26 -15.51
N ALA A 118 1.40 1.99 -16.07
CA ALA A 118 1.30 1.15 -17.26
C ALA A 118 2.19 1.70 -18.39
N GLY A 119 3.15 0.90 -18.86
CA GLY A 119 4.12 1.28 -19.90
C GLY A 119 5.50 1.74 -19.39
N SER A 120 5.75 1.76 -18.08
CA SER A 120 7.10 2.02 -17.54
C SER A 120 7.99 0.76 -17.56
N PRO A 121 9.31 0.90 -17.83
CA PRO A 121 10.26 -0.22 -17.73
C PRO A 121 10.31 -0.78 -16.30
N GLU A 122 10.78 -2.02 -16.14
CA GLU A 122 10.89 -2.66 -14.82
C GLU A 122 11.76 -1.80 -13.86
N PRO A 123 11.32 -1.60 -12.61
CA PRO A 123 12.17 -0.94 -11.63
C PRO A 123 13.42 -1.79 -11.40
N ALA A 124 14.57 -1.13 -11.37
CA ALA A 124 15.81 -1.77 -11.02
C ALA A 124 15.71 -2.28 -9.58
N THR A 125 15.85 -3.60 -9.40
CA THR A 125 16.06 -4.19 -8.07
C THR A 125 17.29 -3.55 -7.45
N CYS A 126 17.18 -3.02 -6.23
CA CYS A 126 18.38 -2.67 -5.46
C CYS A 126 19.18 -3.95 -5.27
N GLY A 127 20.37 -4.00 -5.85
CA GLY A 127 21.22 -5.19 -5.89
C GLY A 127 21.63 -5.70 -4.51
N ALA A 128 21.98 -6.98 -4.50
CA ALA A 128 22.49 -7.77 -3.37
C ALA A 128 23.80 -7.24 -2.76
#